data_AF-A0ABD7EZN7-F1
#
_entry.id   AF-A0ABD7EZN7-F1
#
_cell.length_a   1.000
_cell.length_b   1.000
_cell.length_c   1.000
_cell.angle_alpha   90.00
_cell.angle_beta   90.00
_cell.angle_gamma   90.00
#
_symmetry.space_group_name_H-M   'P 1'
#
loop_
_entity.id
_entity.type
_entity.pdbx_description
1 polymer ?
#
loop_
_entity_poly.entity_id
_entity_poly.type
_entity_poly.pdbx_seq_one_letter_code
_entity_poly.pdbx_strand_id
1 'polypeptide(L)'
;MQMQIQGQIMGVKRFNGQIDGKTFDYCRVIVSTPLDSSQGNALGSSATEYDYGGSVNFEQFKSISFPFEAALTVELVTNGKSQKLKILGFQPKSPNKG
;
A
#
# COMPACT_ATOMS: atom_id res chain seq x y z
N MET A 1 -9.03 13.37 4.28
CA MET A 1 -10.10 12.44 4.71
C MET A 1 -9.46 11.09 4.97
N GLN A 2 -9.59 10.55 6.18
CA GLN A 2 -9.05 9.24 6.55
C GLN A 2 -10.14 8.17 6.49
N MET A 3 -9.78 6.98 6.04
CA MET A 3 -10.66 5.82 5.98
C MET A 3 -9.86 4.53 6.17
N GLN A 4 -10.56 3.45 6.49
CA GLN A 4 -9.97 2.14 6.63
C GLN A 4 -10.39 1.26 5.45
N ILE A 5 -9.41 0.62 4.81
CA ILE A 5 -9.63 -0.36 3.75
C ILE A 5 -9.06 -1.70 4.17
N GLN A 6 -9.66 -2.80 3.71
CA GLN A 6 -9.08 -4.13 3.87
C GLN A 6 -8.36 -4.50 2.58
N GLY A 7 -7.17 -5.07 2.69
CA GLY A 7 -6.43 -5.49 1.50
C GLY A 7 -5.34 -6.49 1.83
N GLN A 8 -5.03 -7.32 0.85
CA GLN A 8 -3.91 -8.24 0.90
C GLN A 8 -2.63 -7.49 0.51
N ILE A 9 -1.71 -7.35 1.46
CA ILE A 9 -0.38 -6.80 1.17
C ILE A 9 0.45 -7.91 0.51
N MET A 10 0.88 -7.67 -0.72
CA MET A 10 1.67 -8.60 -1.52
C MET A 10 3.17 -8.36 -1.41
N GLY A 11 3.57 -7.13 -1.09
CA GLY A 11 4.97 -6.76 -0.94
C GLY A 11 5.15 -5.31 -0.53
N VAL A 12 6.40 -4.94 -0.30
CA VAL A 12 6.79 -3.57 0.04
C VAL A 12 8.13 -3.27 -0.59
N LYS A 13 8.32 -2.05 -1.08
CA LYS A 13 9.61 -1.57 -1.59
C LYS A 13 9.95 -0.23 -1.00
N ARG A 14 11.24 0.04 -0.83
CA ARG A 14 11.74 1.33 -0.37
C ARG A 14 12.89 1.83 -1.22
N PHE A 15 13.11 3.13 -1.20
CA PHE A 15 14.32 3.76 -1.71
C PHE A 15 14.71 4.89 -0.78
N ASN A 16 16.00 5.01 -0.50
CA ASN A 16 16.58 6.16 0.18
C ASN A 16 17.92 6.44 -0.49
N GLY A 17 18.03 7.58 -1.15
CA GLY A 17 19.23 7.94 -1.90
C GLY A 17 19.03 9.19 -2.74
N GLN A 18 19.98 9.45 -3.64
CA GLN A 18 19.97 10.62 -4.52
C GLN A 18 19.95 10.18 -5.99
N ILE A 19 19.14 10.84 -6.80
CA ILE A 19 19.08 10.65 -8.26
C ILE A 19 19.17 12.05 -8.89
N ASP A 20 20.17 12.27 -9.76
CA ASP A 20 20.40 13.55 -10.44
C ASP A 20 20.39 14.77 -9.49
N GLY A 21 21.07 14.64 -8.35
CA GLY A 21 21.15 15.71 -7.35
C GLY A 21 19.91 15.86 -6.45
N LYS A 22 18.81 15.13 -6.71
CA LYS A 22 17.59 15.17 -5.89
C LYS A 22 17.55 14.00 -4.92
N THR A 23 17.28 14.31 -3.65
CA THR A 23 17.09 13.29 -2.61
C THR A 23 15.70 12.68 -2.71
N PHE A 24 15.63 11.36 -2.70
CA PHE A 24 14.40 10.58 -2.65
C PHE A 24 14.42 9.70 -1.42
N ASP A 25 13.35 9.77 -0.64
CA ASP A 25 13.09 8.86 0.47
C ASP A 25 11.63 8.43 0.40
N TYR A 26 11.40 7.14 0.09
CA TYR A 26 10.05 6.61 0.02
C TYR A 26 9.95 5.13 0.42
N CYS A 27 8.75 4.77 0.87
CA CYS A 27 8.27 3.41 1.10
C CYS A 27 6.93 3.27 0.37
N ARG A 28 6.79 2.20 -0.42
CA ARG A 28 5.55 1.88 -1.14
C ARG A 28 5.10 0.48 -0.82
N VAL A 29 3.83 0.36 -0.48
CA VAL A 29 3.18 -0.92 -0.17
C VAL A 29 2.41 -1.38 -1.40
N ILE A 30 2.58 -2.63 -1.78
CA ILE A 30 1.92 -3.25 -2.93
C ILE A 30 0.74 -4.06 -2.40
N VAL A 31 -0.46 -3.70 -2.81
CA VAL A 31 -1.72 -4.28 -2.31
C VAL A 31 -2.52 -4.86 -3.48
N SER A 32 -3.12 -6.02 -3.27
CA SER A 32 -4.08 -6.61 -4.21
C SER A 32 -5.38 -5.81 -4.17
N THR A 33 -5.68 -5.09 -5.25
CA THR A 33 -6.89 -4.27 -5.38
C THR A 33 -7.81 -4.91 -6.44
N PRO A 34 -9.07 -5.24 -6.10
CA PRO A 34 -10.02 -5.79 -7.04
C PRO A 34 -10.22 -4.87 -8.25
N LEU A 35 -10.29 -5.47 -9.44
CA LEU A 35 -10.72 -4.74 -10.63
C LEU A 35 -12.23 -4.46 -10.55
N ASP A 36 -12.68 -3.40 -11.21
CA ASP A 36 -14.10 -3.09 -11.30
C ASP A 36 -14.82 -4.12 -12.19
N SER A 37 -15.49 -5.06 -11.54
CA SER A 37 -16.27 -6.11 -12.20
C SER A 37 -17.71 -5.68 -12.54
N SER A 38 -18.11 -4.43 -12.28
CA SER A 38 -19.50 -3.97 -12.46
C SER A 38 -20.01 -4.12 -13.89
N GLN A 39 -19.11 -4.03 -14.88
CA GLN A 39 -19.43 -4.17 -16.30
C GLN A 39 -19.25 -5.61 -16.82
N GLY A 40 -18.92 -6.58 -15.96
CA GLY A 40 -18.73 -7.99 -16.34
C GLY A 40 -17.46 -8.28 -17.16
N ASN A 41 -16.64 -7.28 -17.46
CA ASN A 41 -15.48 -7.38 -18.36
C ASN A 41 -14.14 -7.52 -17.63
N ALA A 42 -14.14 -7.59 -16.29
CA ALA A 42 -12.93 -7.68 -15.49
C ALA A 42 -13.10 -8.73 -14.38
N LEU A 43 -12.05 -9.53 -14.17
CA LEU A 43 -11.95 -10.56 -13.14
C LEU A 43 -10.63 -10.41 -12.40
N GLY A 44 -10.64 -10.74 -11.11
CA GLY A 44 -9.44 -10.75 -10.27
C GLY A 44 -9.03 -9.37 -9.76
N SER A 45 -7.72 -9.21 -9.55
CA SER A 45 -7.15 -8.04 -8.88
C SER A 45 -5.89 -7.56 -9.60
N SER A 46 -5.57 -6.28 -9.41
CA SER A 46 -4.30 -5.69 -9.83
C SER A 46 -3.44 -5.35 -8.62
N ALA A 47 -2.12 -5.42 -8.79
CA ALA A 47 -1.15 -4.96 -7.79
C ALA A 47 -1.07 -3.43 -7.83
N THR A 48 -1.63 -2.77 -6.81
CA THR A 48 -1.63 -1.30 -6.69
C THR A 48 -0.58 -0.86 -5.68
N GLU A 49 0.21 0.16 -6.03
CA GLU A 49 1.17 0.78 -5.12
C GLU A 49 0.56 1.94 -4.35
N TYR A 50 0.65 1.89 -3.02
CA TYR A 50 0.29 2.98 -2.13
C TYR A 50 1.52 3.58 -1.46
N ASP A 51 1.55 4.90 -1.38
CA ASP A 51 2.57 5.68 -0.68
C ASP A 51 2.43 5.45 0.83
N TYR A 52 3.52 5.02 1.49
CA TYR A 52 3.56 4.83 2.94
C TYR A 52 4.62 5.72 3.60
N GLY A 53 4.95 6.87 3.02
CA GLY A 53 5.93 7.80 3.57
C GLY A 53 7.37 7.37 3.32
N GLY A 54 8.27 7.64 4.27
CA GLY A 54 9.71 7.42 4.11
C GLY A 54 10.13 5.96 4.25
N SER A 55 11.35 5.66 3.79
CA SER A 55 11.95 4.32 3.79
C SER A 55 12.01 3.64 5.14
N VAL A 56 12.04 4.40 6.25
CA VAL A 56 12.02 3.86 7.62
C VAL A 56 10.81 2.97 7.90
N ASN A 57 9.67 3.23 7.24
CA ASN A 57 8.46 2.44 7.42
C ASN A 57 8.58 1.01 6.86
N PHE A 58 9.58 0.76 6.02
CA PHE A 58 9.89 -0.59 5.53
C PHE A 58 10.26 -1.57 6.65
N GLU A 59 10.87 -1.06 7.74
CA GLU A 59 11.32 -1.88 8.86
C GLU A 59 10.17 -2.65 9.54
N GLN A 60 8.96 -2.08 9.52
CA GLN A 60 7.75 -2.69 10.10
C GLN A 60 7.33 -3.99 9.41
N PHE A 61 7.87 -4.28 8.22
CA PHE A 61 7.50 -5.43 7.41
C PHE A 61 8.52 -6.58 7.45
N LYS A 62 9.73 -6.37 7.97
CA LYS A 62 10.83 -7.34 7.87
C LYS A 62 10.54 -8.69 8.54
N SER A 63 9.70 -8.69 9.57
CA SER A 63 9.32 -9.90 10.32
C SER A 63 8.00 -10.51 9.85
N ILE A 64 7.40 -10.01 8.77
CA ILE A 64 6.10 -10.47 8.27
C ILE A 64 6.30 -11.29 7.00
N SER A 65 5.66 -12.46 6.93
CA SER A 65 5.60 -13.26 5.71
C SER A 65 4.54 -12.70 4.77
N PHE A 66 4.92 -12.51 3.51
CA PHE A 66 4.01 -12.09 2.44
C PHE A 66 3.47 -13.30 1.67
N PRO A 67 2.26 -13.20 1.06
CA PRO A 67 1.30 -12.12 1.26
C PRO A 67 0.56 -12.26 2.60
N PHE A 68 0.02 -11.15 3.12
CA PHE A 68 -0.82 -11.18 4.32
C PHE A 68 -2.00 -10.21 4.24
N GLU A 69 -3.09 -10.56 4.90
CA GLU A 69 -4.27 -9.70 5.02
C GLU A 69 -4.03 -8.61 6.06
N ALA A 70 -4.40 -7.37 5.75
CA ALA A 70 -4.29 -6.26 6.68
C ALA A 70 -5.47 -5.29 6.56
N ALA A 71 -5.76 -4.60 7.66
CA ALA A 71 -6.56 -3.40 7.63
C ALA A 71 -5.62 -2.19 7.49
N LEU A 72 -5.76 -1.44 6.40
CA LEU A 72 -4.95 -0.26 6.08
C LEU A 72 -5.72 0.99 6.45
N THR A 73 -5.12 1.86 7.27
CA THR A 73 -5.61 3.23 7.46
C THR A 73 -5.02 4.08 6.36
N VAL A 74 -5.86 4.65 5.50
CA VAL A 74 -5.45 5.45 4.35
C VAL A 74 -6.03 6.86 4.41
N GLU A 75 -5.33 7.80 3.80
CA GLU A 75 -5.77 9.16 3.56
C GLU A 75 -5.84 9.43 2.06
N LEU A 76 -6.96 9.99 1.61
CA LEU A 76 -7.08 10.53 0.27
C LEU A 76 -6.35 11.88 0.20
N VAL A 77 -5.30 11.94 -0.62
CA VAL A 77 -4.53 13.17 -0.87
C VAL A 77 -4.61 13.56 -2.34
N THR A 78 -4.61 14.87 -2.61
CA THR A 78 -4.64 15.44 -3.96
C THR A 78 -3.57 16.51 -4.11
N ASN A 79 -3.01 16.62 -5.31
CA ASN A 79 -2.14 17.72 -5.71
C ASN A 79 -2.81 18.68 -6.71
N GLY A 80 -4.15 18.63 -6.82
CA GLY A 80 -4.94 19.39 -7.78
C GLY A 80 -4.94 18.82 -9.20
N LYS A 81 -4.06 17.86 -9.52
CA LYS A 81 -4.02 17.14 -10.82
C LYS A 81 -4.41 15.67 -10.70
N SER A 82 -4.07 15.04 -9.59
CA SER A 82 -4.24 13.61 -9.34
C SER A 82 -4.63 13.40 -7.88
N GLN A 83 -5.47 12.39 -7.66
CA GLN A 83 -5.81 11.91 -6.33
C GLN A 83 -5.13 10.56 -6.10
N LYS A 84 -4.61 10.34 -4.90
CA LYS A 84 -4.00 9.07 -4.50
C LYS A 84 -4.33 8.75 -3.06
N LEU A 85 -4.36 7.46 -2.73
CA LEU A 85 -4.42 6.99 -1.35
C LEU A 85 -3.00 6.90 -0.79
N LYS A 86 -2.79 7.49 0.38
CA LYS A 86 -1.56 7.39 1.17
C LYS A 86 -1.86 6.57 2.42
N ILE A 87 -1.07 5.54 2.70
CA ILE A 87 -1.19 4.76 3.93
C ILE A 87 -0.64 5.60 5.09
N LEU A 88 -1.36 5.57 6.21
CA LEU A 88 -0.93 6.13 7.50
C LEU A 88 -0.53 5.04 8.49
N GLY A 89 -1.10 3.84 8.36
CA GLY A 89 -0.76 2.68 9.16
C GLY A 89 -1.44 1.41 8.64
N PHE A 90 -0.99 0.27 9.14
CA PHE A 90 -1.64 -1.01 8.87
C PHE A 90 -1.73 -1.85 10.15
N GLN A 91 -2.69 -2.75 10.19
CA GLN A 91 -2.84 -3.77 11.21
C GLN A 91 -2.97 -5.12 10.50
N PRO A 92 -1.97 -6.03 10.61
CA PRO A 92 -2.12 -7.39 10.11
C PRO A 92 -3.35 -8.03 10.74
N LYS A 93 -4.19 -8.67 9.92
CA LYS A 93 -5.19 -9.58 10.48
C LYS A 93 -4.42 -10.78 11.02
N SER A 94 -4.65 -11.11 12.29
CA SER A 94 -4.15 -12.38 12.85
C SER A 94 -4.49 -13.51 11.88
N PRO A 95 -3.59 -14.47 11.61
CA PRO A 95 -3.95 -15.63 10.83
C PRO A 95 -5.16 -16.26 11.54
N ASN A 96 -6.31 -16.29 10.86
CA ASN A 96 -7.44 -17.06 11.35
C ASN A 96 -6.91 -18.50 11.48
N LYS A 97 -6.64 -18.91 12.72
CA LYS A 97 -6.55 -20.34 13.03
C LYS A 97 -7.95 -20.86 12.74
N GLY A 98 -8.09 -21.50 11.59
CA GLY A 98 -9.30 -22.24 11.24
C GLY A 98 -9.61 -23.31 12.29
#